data_AF-A0A1Q5M2X1-F1
#
_entry.id   AF-A0A1Q5M2X1-F1
#
_cell.length_a   1.000
_cell.length_b   1.000
_cell.length_c   1.000
_cell.angle_alpha   90.00
_cell.angle_beta   90.00
_cell.angle_gamma   90.00
#
_symmetry.space_group_name_H-M   'P 1'
#
loop_
_entity.id
_entity.type
_entity.pdbx_description
1 polymer ?
#
loop_
_entity_poly.entity_id
_entity_poly.type
_entity_poly.pdbx_seq_one_letter_code
_entity_poly.pdbx_strand_id
1 'polypeptide(L)'
;MRVAGEPSVGELVKQASEQLSDLVKTEMRTAQAEMMQKGKRAGKGGGMLGAAAAVGYVGLIGVWASVAAALAIPLDVWLAVLIATVLFLAVAGVLALLGRTQLKRAVPPKPERAIDGVRSDVHEIKERVHR
;
A
#
# COMPACT_ATOMS: atom_id res chain seq x y z
N MET A 1 4.42 -14.51 63.58
CA MET A 1 4.48 -15.11 62.22
C MET A 1 3.06 -15.45 61.79
N ARG A 2 2.47 -14.73 60.83
CA ARG A 2 1.16 -15.13 60.27
C ARG A 2 1.43 -16.12 59.15
N VAL A 3 0.97 -17.35 59.32
CA VAL A 3 0.93 -18.38 58.30
C VAL A 3 -0.08 -17.92 57.25
N ALA A 4 0.40 -17.49 56.09
CA ALA A 4 -0.46 -17.30 54.93
C ALA A 4 -0.91 -18.70 54.48
N GLY A 5 -2.21 -18.96 54.53
CA GLY A 5 -2.77 -20.20 53.99
C GLY A 5 -2.45 -20.30 52.50
N GLU A 6 -2.18 -21.52 52.03
CA GLU A 6 -1.92 -21.77 50.61
C GLU A 6 -3.09 -21.22 49.77
N PRO A 7 -2.81 -20.45 48.70
CA PRO A 7 -3.85 -19.88 47.88
C PRO A 7 -4.76 -20.98 47.33
N SER A 8 -6.07 -20.78 47.44
CA SER A 8 -7.02 -21.75 46.92
C SER A 8 -6.91 -21.84 45.40
N VAL A 9 -7.28 -22.99 44.82
CA VAL A 9 -7.32 -23.16 43.35
C VAL A 9 -8.17 -22.07 42.68
N GLY A 10 -9.22 -21.59 43.36
CA GLY A 10 -10.05 -20.48 42.89
C GLY A 10 -9.31 -19.14 42.82
N GLU A 11 -8.41 -18.84 43.78
CA GLU A 11 -7.56 -17.64 43.75
C GLU A 11 -6.50 -17.70 42.66
N LEU A 12 -5.90 -18.87 42.41
CA LEU A 12 -4.93 -19.04 41.33
C LEU A 12 -5.57 -18.85 39.95
N VAL A 13 -6.76 -19.39 39.73
CA VAL A 13 -7.51 -19.20 38.47
C VAL A 13 -7.91 -17.74 38.28
N LYS A 14 -8.33 -17.06 39.35
CA LYS A 14 -8.64 -15.63 39.30
C LYS A 14 -7.40 -14.81 38.94
N GLN A 15 -6.28 -15.09 39.60
CA GLN A 15 -5.02 -14.37 39.37
C GLN A 15 -4.45 -14.61 37.96
N ALA A 16 -4.54 -15.84 37.44
CA ALA A 16 -4.16 -16.15 36.06
C ALA A 16 -5.06 -15.44 35.03
N SER A 17 -6.37 -15.35 35.31
CA SER A 17 -7.32 -14.64 34.44
C SER A 17 -7.06 -13.13 34.42
N GLU A 18 -6.70 -12.56 35.57
CA GLU A 18 -6.29 -11.15 35.68
C GLU A 18 -4.99 -10.89 34.91
N GLN A 19 -3.98 -11.74 35.07
CA GLN A 19 -2.71 -11.63 34.32
C GLN A 19 -2.90 -11.74 32.81
N LEU A 20 -3.74 -12.68 32.35
CA LEU A 20 -4.05 -12.82 30.92
C LEU A 20 -4.77 -11.58 30.39
N SER A 21 -5.71 -11.04 31.17
CA SER A 21 -6.43 -9.81 30.81
C SER A 21 -5.48 -8.61 30.70
N ASP A 22 -4.51 -8.50 31.59
CA ASP A 22 -3.52 -7.42 31.57
C ASP A 22 -2.48 -7.59 30.46
N LEU A 23 -2.11 -8.83 30.14
CA LEU A 23 -1.24 -9.14 29.00
C LEU A 23 -1.93 -8.73 27.68
N VAL A 24 -3.18 -9.13 27.47
CA VAL A 24 -3.94 -8.77 26.27
C VAL A 24 -4.06 -7.25 26.13
N LYS A 25 -4.39 -6.53 27.21
CA LYS A 25 -4.44 -5.05 27.18
C LYS A 25 -3.08 -4.45 26.84
N THR A 26 -2.00 -5.00 27.37
CA THR A 26 -0.64 -4.52 27.10
C THR A 26 -0.27 -4.74 25.63
N GLU A 27 -0.52 -5.93 25.11
CA GLU A 27 -0.24 -6.26 23.71
C GLU A 27 -1.07 -5.39 22.75
N MET A 28 -2.34 -5.13 23.09
CA MET A 28 -3.17 -4.18 22.33
C MET A 28 -2.59 -2.77 22.32
N ARG A 29 -2.09 -2.27 23.46
CA ARG A 29 -1.44 -0.95 23.54
C ARG A 29 -0.15 -0.90 22.72
N THR A 30 0.65 -1.98 22.76
CA THR A 30 1.88 -2.10 21.96
C THR A 30 1.56 -2.12 20.47
N ALA A 31 0.60 -2.95 20.05
CA ALA A 31 0.14 -3.03 18.66
C ALA A 31 -0.43 -1.68 18.18
N GLN A 32 -1.20 -0.99 19.03
CA GLN A 32 -1.71 0.35 18.73
C GLN A 32 -0.57 1.35 18.52
N ALA A 33 0.45 1.35 19.39
CA ALA A 33 1.60 2.23 19.26
C ALA A 33 2.41 1.94 17.99
N GLU A 34 2.62 0.67 17.65
CA GLU A 34 3.30 0.26 16.42
C GLU A 34 2.52 0.67 15.18
N MET A 35 1.20 0.46 15.16
CA MET A 35 0.31 0.89 14.08
C MET A 35 0.31 2.41 13.92
N MET A 36 0.31 3.19 15.01
CA MET A 36 0.42 4.64 14.95
C MET A 36 1.77 5.08 14.37
N GLN A 37 2.88 4.43 14.75
CA GLN A 37 4.20 4.74 14.19
C GLN A 37 4.28 4.38 12.71
N LYS A 38 3.79 3.19 12.31
CA LYS A 38 3.68 2.77 10.91
C LYS A 38 2.81 3.75 10.12
N GLY A 39 1.65 4.12 10.64
CA GLY A 39 0.74 5.10 10.06
C GLY A 39 1.39 6.47 9.89
N LYS A 40 2.15 6.96 10.88
CA LYS A 40 2.87 8.25 10.77
C LYS A 40 3.98 8.21 9.71
N ARG A 41 4.73 7.11 9.64
CA ARG A 41 5.78 6.93 8.62
C ARG A 41 5.18 6.82 7.21
N ALA A 42 4.14 6.01 7.06
CA ALA A 42 3.40 5.87 5.81
C ALA A 42 2.73 7.19 5.40
N GLY A 43 2.14 7.92 6.34
CA GLY A 43 1.51 9.22 6.11
C GLY A 43 2.52 10.30 5.70
N LYS A 44 3.68 10.37 6.36
CA LYS A 44 4.75 11.28 5.96
C LYS A 44 5.29 10.93 4.57
N GLY A 45 5.56 9.65 4.32
CA GLY A 45 6.04 9.17 3.01
C GLY A 45 5.03 9.43 1.89
N GLY A 46 3.77 9.06 2.11
CA GLY A 46 2.67 9.30 1.18
C GLY A 46 2.43 10.80 0.94
N GLY A 47 2.47 11.62 1.98
CA GLY A 47 2.38 13.08 1.87
C GLY A 47 3.52 13.69 1.07
N MET A 48 4.76 13.27 1.30
CA MET A 48 5.93 13.74 0.53
C MET A 48 5.86 13.31 -0.93
N LEU A 49 5.46 12.07 -1.23
CA LEU A 49 5.26 11.61 -2.61
C LEU A 49 4.11 12.35 -3.30
N GLY A 50 3.01 12.60 -2.60
CA GLY A 50 1.89 13.40 -3.10
C GLY A 50 2.31 14.84 -3.42
N ALA A 51 3.07 15.48 -2.52
CA ALA A 51 3.61 16.82 -2.74
C ALA A 51 4.59 16.85 -3.92
N ALA A 52 5.49 15.86 -4.01
CA ALA A 52 6.43 15.74 -5.13
C ALA A 52 5.69 15.55 -6.46
N ALA A 53 4.62 14.75 -6.50
CA ALA A 53 3.78 14.59 -7.68
C ALA A 53 3.07 15.90 -8.07
N ALA A 54 2.53 16.65 -7.09
CA ALA A 54 1.89 17.93 -7.35
C ALA A 54 2.87 18.98 -7.89
N VAL A 55 4.04 19.14 -7.26
CA VAL A 55 5.09 20.05 -7.72
C VAL A 55 5.62 19.62 -9.09
N GLY A 56 5.85 18.32 -9.29
CA GLY A 56 6.28 17.76 -10.56
C GLY A 56 5.27 18.00 -11.69
N TYR A 57 3.97 17.92 -11.40
CA TYR A 57 2.91 18.22 -12.36
C TYR A 57 2.92 19.70 -12.78
N VAL A 58 3.05 20.63 -11.84
CA VAL A 58 3.20 22.07 -12.15
C VAL A 58 4.48 22.31 -12.96
N GLY A 59 5.59 21.69 -12.57
CA GLY A 59 6.85 21.75 -13.32
C GLY A 59 6.71 21.25 -14.76
N LEU A 60 5.95 20.17 -14.97
CA LEU A 60 5.68 19.63 -16.31
C LEU A 60 4.93 20.63 -17.19
N ILE A 61 3.97 21.37 -16.65
CA ILE A 61 3.28 22.46 -17.37
C ILE A 61 4.30 23.52 -17.80
N GLY A 62 5.20 23.93 -16.90
CA GLY A 62 6.27 24.88 -17.20
C GLY A 62 7.19 24.39 -18.31
N VAL A 63 7.64 23.13 -18.25
CA VAL A 63 8.47 22.51 -19.30
C VAL A 63 7.77 22.55 -20.66
N TRP A 64 6.49 22.19 -20.74
CA TRP A 64 5.76 22.23 -22.01
C TRP A 64 5.53 23.64 -22.53
N ALA A 65 5.27 24.60 -21.63
CA ALA A 65 5.22 26.00 -22.00
C ALA A 65 6.57 26.49 -22.57
N SER A 66 7.70 26.08 -21.96
CA SER A 66 9.04 26.39 -22.48
C SER A 66 9.30 25.74 -23.85
N VAL A 67 8.85 24.50 -24.07
CA VAL A 67 8.96 23.84 -25.38
C VAL A 67 8.16 24.60 -26.44
N ALA A 68 6.91 24.96 -26.14
CA ALA A 68 6.09 25.74 -27.07
C ALA A 68 6.70 27.12 -27.36
N ALA A 69 7.23 27.81 -26.33
CA ALA A 69 7.89 29.09 -26.49
C ALA A 69 9.18 28.99 -27.32
N ALA A 70 9.99 27.95 -27.11
CA ALA A 70 11.20 27.71 -27.89
C ALA A 70 10.88 27.42 -29.36
N LEU A 71 9.84 26.64 -29.63
CA LEU A 71 9.36 26.38 -30.99
C LEU A 71 8.79 27.63 -31.67
N ALA A 72 8.23 28.57 -30.90
CA ALA A 72 7.71 29.83 -31.42
C ALA A 72 8.80 30.86 -31.78
N ILE A 73 10.08 30.58 -31.52
CA ILE A 73 11.18 31.46 -31.96
C ILE A 73 11.30 31.47 -33.50
N PRO A 74 11.39 30.30 -34.18
CA PRO A 74 11.41 30.26 -35.65
C PRO A 74 10.04 30.00 -36.31
N LEU A 75 9.00 29.64 -35.55
CA LEU A 75 7.68 29.27 -36.09
C LEU A 75 6.58 30.23 -35.64
N ASP A 76 5.49 30.28 -36.41
CA ASP A 76 4.25 30.90 -35.94
C ASP A 76 3.75 30.23 -34.65
N VAL A 77 3.22 31.05 -33.73
CA VAL A 77 2.76 30.61 -32.41
C VAL A 77 1.75 29.45 -32.51
N TRP A 78 0.81 29.51 -33.46
CA TRP A 78 -0.21 28.48 -33.63
C TRP A 78 0.42 27.12 -34.00
N LEU A 79 1.44 27.12 -34.87
CA LEU A 79 2.12 25.92 -35.32
C LEU A 79 3.03 25.36 -34.21
N ALA A 80 3.73 26.23 -33.50
CA ALA A 80 4.55 25.86 -32.35
C ALA A 80 3.74 25.16 -31.26
N VAL A 81 2.57 25.70 -30.90
CA VAL A 81 1.67 25.12 -29.89
C VAL A 81 1.10 23.78 -30.37
N LEU A 82 0.76 23.64 -31.65
CA LEU A 82 0.25 22.39 -32.21
C LEU A 82 1.32 21.29 -32.18
N ILE A 83 2.56 21.60 -32.58
CA ILE A 83 3.68 20.66 -32.53
C ILE A 83 3.97 20.25 -31.08
N ALA A 84 4.07 21.21 -30.15
CA ALA A 84 4.30 20.91 -28.74
C ALA A 84 3.20 20.00 -28.17
N THR A 85 1.94 20.23 -28.56
CA THR A 85 0.79 19.41 -28.12
C THR A 85 0.90 17.98 -28.65
N VAL A 86 1.23 17.80 -29.93
CA VAL A 86 1.42 16.46 -30.51
C VAL A 86 2.56 15.71 -29.81
N LEU A 87 3.67 16.39 -29.54
CA LEU A 87 4.79 15.82 -28.78
C LEU A 87 4.37 15.41 -27.36
N PHE A 88 3.58 16.24 -26.68
CA PHE A 88 3.06 15.92 -25.35
C PHE A 88 2.15 14.69 -25.36
N LEU A 89 1.23 14.62 -26.32
CA LEU A 89 0.34 13.46 -26.49
C LEU A 89 1.12 12.19 -26.84
N ALA A 90 2.20 12.29 -27.62
CA ALA A 90 3.07 11.16 -27.91
C ALA A 90 3.75 10.64 -26.63
N VAL A 91 4.31 11.53 -25.80
CA VAL A 91 4.90 11.17 -24.49
C VAL A 91 3.84 10.55 -23.57
N ALA A 92 2.65 11.15 -23.48
CA ALA A 92 1.54 10.62 -22.69
C ALA A 92 1.10 9.22 -23.18
N GLY A 93 1.04 9.01 -24.50
CA GLY A 93 0.74 7.71 -25.10
C GLY A 93 1.77 6.65 -24.73
N VAL A 94 3.06 6.96 -24.80
CA VAL A 94 4.13 6.04 -24.38
C VAL A 94 4.01 5.71 -22.89
N LEU A 95 3.83 6.71 -22.03
CA LEU A 95 3.65 6.49 -20.59
C LEU A 95 2.40 5.65 -20.29
N ALA A 96 1.29 5.86 -21.00
CA ALA A 96 0.07 5.06 -20.85
C ALA A 96 0.31 3.60 -21.26
N LEU A 97 1.05 3.35 -22.34
CA LEU A 97 1.41 2.00 -22.77
C LEU A 97 2.32 1.31 -21.74
N LEU A 98 3.37 1.99 -21.27
CA LEU A 98 4.26 1.47 -20.23
C LEU A 98 3.49 1.19 -18.93
N GLY A 99 2.68 2.14 -18.47
CA GLY A 99 1.82 1.97 -17.30
C GLY A 99 0.89 0.77 -17.43
N ARG A 100 0.26 0.60 -18.59
CA ARG A 100 -0.59 -0.57 -18.88
C ARG A 100 0.20 -1.88 -18.83
N THR A 101 1.42 -1.92 -19.35
CA THR A 101 2.27 -3.14 -19.29
C THR A 101 2.66 -3.49 -17.85
N GLN A 102 3.00 -2.49 -17.04
CA GLN A 102 3.35 -2.69 -15.63
C GLN A 102 2.15 -3.14 -14.81
N LEU A 103 0.96 -2.56 -15.05
CA LEU A 103 -0.27 -2.95 -14.36
C LEU A 103 -0.67 -4.41 -14.68
N LYS A 104 -0.51 -4.82 -15.94
CA LYS A 104 -0.70 -6.22 -16.36
C LYS A 104 0.27 -7.20 -15.71
N ARG A 105 1.47 -6.74 -15.32
CA ARG A 105 2.51 -7.58 -14.68
C ARG A 105 2.38 -7.63 -13.16
N ALA A 106 1.97 -6.52 -12.53
CA ALA A 106 1.92 -6.39 -11.07
C ALA A 106 0.73 -7.14 -10.44
N VAL A 107 -0.32 -7.43 -11.20
CA VAL A 107 -1.50 -8.17 -10.74
C VAL A 107 -1.78 -9.30 -11.72
N PRO A 108 -1.39 -10.56 -11.46
CA PRO A 108 -2.04 -11.66 -12.14
C PRO A 108 -3.53 -11.54 -11.80
N PRO A 109 -4.44 -11.52 -12.79
CA PRO A 109 -5.86 -11.27 -12.58
C PRO A 109 -6.53 -12.29 -11.64
N LYS A 110 -5.83 -13.37 -11.29
CA LYS A 110 -6.22 -14.35 -10.29
C LYS A 110 -5.00 -14.69 -9.41
N PRO A 111 -5.14 -14.79 -8.08
CA PRO A 111 -4.09 -15.26 -7.20
C PRO A 111 -3.94 -16.78 -7.35
N GLU A 112 -3.28 -17.23 -8.43
CA GLU A 112 -3.13 -18.64 -8.81
C GLU A 112 -2.63 -19.50 -7.65
N ARG A 113 -1.57 -19.06 -6.96
CA ARG A 113 -1.03 -19.79 -5.79
C ARG A 113 -2.02 -19.92 -4.63
N ALA A 114 -2.84 -18.91 -4.38
CA ALA A 114 -3.85 -18.97 -3.32
C ALA A 114 -5.01 -19.88 -3.72
N ILE A 115 -5.39 -19.86 -5.00
CA ILE A 115 -6.43 -20.74 -5.55
C ILE A 115 -5.95 -22.20 -5.55
N ASP A 116 -4.69 -22.46 -5.90
CA ASP A 116 -4.09 -23.79 -5.93
C ASP A 116 -3.96 -24.36 -4.52
N GLY A 117 -3.56 -23.54 -3.53
CA GLY A 117 -3.54 -23.94 -2.12
C GLY A 117 -4.93 -24.36 -1.62
N VAL A 118 -5.95 -23.52 -1.85
CA VAL A 118 -7.34 -23.85 -1.46
C VAL A 118 -7.85 -25.09 -2.18
N ARG A 119 -7.51 -25.29 -3.47
CA ARG A 119 -7.88 -26.51 -4.19
C ARG A 119 -7.23 -27.76 -3.60
N SER A 120 -5.96 -27.68 -3.21
CA SER A 120 -5.24 -28.77 -2.55
C SER A 120 -5.88 -29.13 -1.21
N ASP A 121 -6.18 -28.12 -0.39
CA ASP A 121 -6.81 -28.30 0.92
C ASP A 121 -8.20 -28.95 0.78
N VAL A 122 -8.99 -28.51 -0.20
CA VAL A 122 -10.30 -29.12 -0.50
C VAL A 122 -10.17 -30.57 -0.97
N HIS A 123 -9.12 -30.89 -1.73
CA HIS A 123 -8.88 -32.24 -2.22
C HIS A 123 -8.51 -33.19 -1.08
N GLU A 124 -7.65 -32.74 -0.15
CA GLU A 124 -7.25 -33.51 1.03
C GLU A 124 -8.44 -33.76 1.97
N ILE A 125 -9.32 -32.76 2.15
CA ILE A 125 -10.55 -32.92 2.94
C ILE A 125 -11.51 -33.92 2.29
N LYS A 126 -11.68 -33.89 0.96
CA LYS A 126 -12.54 -34.86 0.24
C LYS A 126 -12.02 -36.28 0.36
N GLU A 127 -10.71 -36.48 0.30
CA GLU A 127 -10.08 -37.80 0.42
C GLU A 127 -10.26 -38.38 1.83
N ARG A 128 -10.18 -37.54 2.87
CA ARG A 128 -10.43 -37.95 4.26
C ARG A 128 -11.88 -38.34 4.56
N VAL A 129 -12.85 -37.83 3.80
CA VAL A 129 -14.29 -38.10 4.01
C VAL A 129 -14.77 -39.34 3.24
N HIS A 130 -14.04 -39.79 2.22
CA HIS A 130 -14.35 -40.98 1.43
C HIS A 130 -13.69 -42.27 1.93
N ARG A 131 -12.97 -42.21 3.05
CA ARG A 131 -12.34 -43.35 3.74
C ARG A 131 -13.13 -43.72 4.99
#